data_AF-A0A2H0S2M1-F1
#
_entry.id   AF-A0A2H0S2M1-F1
#
_cell.length_a   1.000
_cell.length_b   1.000
_cell.length_c   1.000
_cell.angle_alpha   90.00
_cell.angle_beta   90.00
_cell.angle_gamma   90.00
#
_symmetry.space_group_name_H-M   'P 1'
#
loop_
_entity.id
_entity.type
_entity.pdbx_description
1 polymer ?
#
loop_
_entity_poly.entity_id
_entity_poly.type
_entity_poly.pdbx_seq_one_letter_code
_entity_poly.pdbx_strand_id
1 'polypeptide(L)'
;MQKPARHSARDYDTLIAHMQFYSEPNVSWSQWLHTACIQEGELTELGAFLASRLEGGVWVDIPCGLADASGKTVMEVAQKLGVRTLLQVDHDAGVLGERLEHPVRTVEGTTVYTHCADVLEFLAKLPVNTGKRGRAIYISGLQPQADFCRDPAHVSGVVVPYLQALYSELERVSAAKDLVILNEAAVLGSHIDEEQYPTLHPAIALVAHHFCCRRTCPHNKVQVFEKL
;
A
#
# COMPACT_ATOMS: atom_id res chain seq x y z
N MET A 1 -20.88 19.43 0.78
CA MET A 1 -19.66 18.61 0.61
C MET A 1 -18.89 19.16 -0.58
N GLN A 2 -17.76 19.83 -0.33
CA GLN A 2 -16.86 20.24 -1.41
C GLN A 2 -16.19 18.99 -1.97
N LYS A 3 -16.22 18.81 -3.30
CA LYS A 3 -15.37 17.80 -3.96
C LYS A 3 -13.91 18.18 -3.69
N PRO A 4 -13.03 17.23 -3.32
CA PRO A 4 -11.61 17.53 -3.21
C PRO A 4 -11.11 18.11 -4.54
N ALA A 5 -10.35 19.19 -4.46
CA ALA A 5 -9.74 19.81 -5.63
C ALA A 5 -8.87 18.77 -6.33
N ARG A 6 -8.99 18.66 -7.66
CA ARG A 6 -8.10 17.79 -8.44
C ARG A 6 -6.70 18.37 -8.35
N HIS A 7 -5.78 17.63 -7.73
CA HIS A 7 -4.36 17.89 -7.93
C HIS A 7 -4.04 17.65 -9.41
N SER A 8 -3.38 18.63 -10.04
CA SER A 8 -2.84 18.45 -11.38
C SER A 8 -1.63 17.52 -11.32
N ALA A 9 -1.28 16.84 -12.42
CA ALA A 9 -0.08 16.00 -12.47
C ALA A 9 1.20 16.77 -12.05
N ARG A 10 1.24 18.09 -12.33
CA ARG A 10 2.30 19.01 -11.91
C ARG A 10 2.41 19.21 -10.40
N ASP A 11 1.30 19.04 -9.67
CA ASP A 11 1.27 19.18 -8.21
C ASP A 11 1.88 17.95 -7.52
N TYR A 12 1.74 16.76 -8.13
CA TYR A 12 2.37 15.54 -7.61
C TYR A 12 3.87 15.52 -7.84
N ASP A 13 4.35 16.00 -8.99
CA ASP A 13 5.80 16.04 -9.29
C ASP A 13 6.59 16.77 -8.19
N THR A 14 6.04 17.87 -7.66
CA THR A 14 6.68 18.64 -6.58
C THR A 14 6.68 17.85 -5.27
N LEU A 15 5.55 17.24 -4.89
CA LEU A 15 5.46 16.45 -3.67
C LEU A 15 6.39 15.25 -3.71
N ILE A 16 6.41 14.52 -4.82
CA ILE A 16 7.25 13.34 -5.03
C ILE A 16 8.73 13.71 -4.97
N ALA A 17 9.14 14.80 -5.63
CA ALA A 17 10.54 15.23 -5.64
C ALA A 17 11.09 15.64 -4.27
N HIS A 18 10.21 16.04 -3.34
CA HIS A 18 10.60 16.53 -2.01
C HIS A 18 10.28 15.56 -0.88
N MET A 19 9.47 14.53 -1.12
CA MET A 19 9.10 13.56 -0.09
C MET A 19 10.30 12.66 0.24
N GLN A 20 10.49 12.38 1.53
CA GLN A 20 11.51 11.45 2.02
C GLN A 20 10.86 10.34 2.84
N PHE A 21 11.04 9.11 2.38
CA PHE A 21 10.57 7.92 3.06
C PHE A 21 11.72 7.20 3.76
N TYR A 22 11.37 6.60 4.90
CA TYR A 22 12.22 5.68 5.61
C TYR A 22 11.89 4.25 5.21
N SER A 23 12.88 3.55 4.69
CA SER A 23 12.83 2.10 4.50
C SER A 23 13.38 1.43 5.76
N GLU A 24 12.51 0.86 6.59
CA GLU A 24 12.91 0.13 7.80
C GLU A 24 13.62 -1.19 7.43
N PRO A 25 14.94 -1.33 7.66
CA PRO A 25 15.67 -2.51 7.23
C PRO A 25 15.45 -3.72 8.16
N ASN A 26 14.96 -3.53 9.39
CA ASN A 26 14.85 -4.59 10.38
C ASN A 26 13.44 -5.17 10.51
N VAL A 27 12.46 -4.62 9.82
CA VAL A 27 11.07 -5.10 9.85
C VAL A 27 10.74 -5.82 8.56
N SER A 28 10.43 -7.11 8.69
CA SER A 28 9.81 -7.86 7.59
C SER A 28 8.30 -7.65 7.58
N TRP A 29 7.89 -6.64 6.83
CA TRP A 29 6.49 -6.36 6.55
C TRP A 29 5.80 -7.52 5.82
N SER A 30 6.51 -8.18 4.89
CA SER A 30 6.00 -9.36 4.19
C SER A 30 5.78 -10.54 5.13
N GLN A 31 6.63 -10.72 6.15
CA GLN A 31 6.44 -11.76 7.16
C GLN A 31 5.16 -11.53 7.98
N TRP A 32 4.83 -10.29 8.35
CA TRP A 32 3.60 -10.01 9.10
C TRP A 32 2.35 -10.29 8.29
N LEU A 33 2.31 -9.85 7.02
CA LEU A 33 1.22 -10.20 6.12
C LEU A 33 1.14 -11.72 5.92
N HIS A 34 2.28 -12.38 5.70
CA HIS A 34 2.35 -13.84 5.53
C HIS A 34 1.79 -14.57 6.74
N THR A 35 2.30 -14.30 7.94
CA THR A 35 1.81 -14.91 9.19
C THR A 35 0.33 -14.59 9.44
N ALA A 36 -0.13 -13.39 9.05
CA ALA A 36 -1.54 -13.04 9.19
C ALA A 36 -2.44 -13.80 8.21
N CYS A 37 -1.94 -14.21 7.04
CA CYS A 37 -2.72 -14.90 6.00
C CYS A 37 -2.52 -16.43 5.97
N ILE A 38 -1.35 -16.91 6.38
CA ILE A 38 -0.89 -18.29 6.24
C ILE A 38 -0.28 -18.75 7.57
N GLN A 39 -0.81 -19.83 8.10
CA GLN A 39 -0.29 -20.50 9.29
C GLN A 39 -0.18 -22.00 9.01
N GLU A 40 1.00 -22.58 9.24
CA GLU A 40 1.25 -24.02 9.01
C GLU A 40 0.92 -24.49 7.58
N GLY A 41 1.06 -23.60 6.60
CA GLY A 41 0.77 -23.88 5.19
C GLY A 41 -0.70 -23.72 4.81
N GLU A 42 -1.60 -23.44 5.76
CA GLU A 42 -3.04 -23.25 5.52
C GLU A 42 -3.45 -21.78 5.62
N LEU A 43 -4.58 -21.42 4.97
CA LEU A 43 -5.13 -20.07 5.08
C LEU A 43 -5.73 -19.85 6.48
N THR A 44 -5.35 -18.75 7.11
CA THR A 44 -6.00 -18.25 8.33
C THR A 44 -7.40 -17.70 8.00
N GLU A 45 -8.16 -17.23 9.00
CA GLU A 45 -9.42 -16.51 8.75
C GLU A 45 -9.23 -15.29 7.84
N LEU A 46 -8.16 -14.51 8.08
CA LEU A 46 -7.84 -13.35 7.24
C LEU A 46 -7.45 -13.81 5.83
N GLY A 47 -6.63 -14.85 5.72
CA GLY A 47 -6.26 -15.44 4.43
C GLY A 47 -7.49 -15.89 3.63
N ALA A 48 -8.40 -16.64 4.26
CA ALA A 48 -9.64 -17.09 3.64
C ALA A 48 -10.54 -15.92 3.20
N PHE A 49 -10.64 -14.87 4.03
CA PHE A 49 -11.35 -13.65 3.65
C PHE A 49 -10.72 -12.99 2.41
N LEU A 50 -9.41 -12.79 2.40
CA LEU A 50 -8.72 -12.19 1.25
C LEU A 50 -8.84 -13.06 -0.01
N ALA A 51 -8.76 -14.38 0.11
CA ALA A 51 -8.92 -15.31 -1.01
C ALA A 51 -10.32 -15.15 -1.64
N SER A 52 -11.37 -15.09 -0.81
CA SER A 52 -12.75 -14.88 -1.30
C SER A 52 -12.97 -13.55 -2.03
N ARG A 53 -12.07 -12.58 -1.84
CA ARG A 53 -12.13 -11.26 -2.49
C ARG A 53 -11.22 -11.15 -3.70
N LEU A 54 -10.10 -11.85 -3.70
CA LEU A 54 -8.99 -11.63 -4.63
C LEU A 54 -8.72 -12.81 -5.56
N GLU A 55 -9.47 -13.91 -5.46
CA GLU A 55 -9.35 -15.03 -6.39
C GLU A 55 -9.53 -14.56 -7.85
N GLY A 56 -8.50 -14.81 -8.66
CA GLY A 56 -8.40 -14.35 -10.03
C GLY A 56 -8.21 -12.84 -10.21
N GLY A 57 -8.12 -12.08 -9.12
CA GLY A 57 -8.07 -10.62 -9.07
C GLY A 57 -6.67 -10.03 -9.26
N VAL A 58 -6.54 -8.75 -8.86
CA VAL A 58 -5.31 -7.96 -8.96
C VAL A 58 -4.84 -7.57 -7.57
N TRP A 59 -3.55 -7.73 -7.31
CA TRP A 59 -2.90 -7.27 -6.09
C TRP A 59 -1.82 -6.24 -6.47
N VAL A 60 -1.88 -5.04 -5.89
CA VAL A 60 -0.83 -4.03 -5.97
C VAL A 60 -0.01 -4.11 -4.69
N ASP A 61 1.24 -4.54 -4.81
CA ASP A 61 2.22 -4.65 -3.75
C ASP A 61 3.12 -3.42 -3.80
N ILE A 62 2.99 -2.55 -2.79
CA ILE A 62 3.85 -1.38 -2.57
C ILE A 62 4.75 -1.72 -1.39
N PRO A 63 5.90 -2.37 -1.65
CA PRO A 63 6.89 -2.61 -0.62
C PRO A 63 7.46 -1.30 -0.08
N CYS A 64 7.78 -1.30 1.21
CA CYS A 64 8.63 -0.31 1.85
C CYS A 64 9.66 -1.08 2.67
N GLY A 65 10.90 -1.14 2.20
CA GLY A 65 11.97 -1.88 2.89
C GLY A 65 12.80 -2.76 1.96
N LEU A 66 13.92 -3.25 2.50
CA LEU A 66 14.83 -4.14 1.79
C LEU A 66 14.22 -5.55 1.68
N ALA A 67 14.65 -6.30 0.66
CA ALA A 67 14.22 -7.68 0.45
C ALA A 67 14.47 -8.53 1.71
N ASP A 68 13.42 -9.16 2.20
CA ASP A 68 13.42 -9.93 3.43
C ASP A 68 14.18 -11.26 3.28
N ALA A 69 15.10 -11.54 4.22
CA ALA A 69 15.84 -12.79 4.33
C ALA A 69 15.00 -13.96 4.88
N SER A 70 13.78 -13.72 5.40
CA SER A 70 12.94 -14.77 6.00
C SER A 70 12.38 -15.78 4.99
N GLY A 71 12.45 -15.47 3.68
CA GLY A 71 11.88 -16.28 2.61
C GLY A 71 10.35 -16.19 2.49
N LYS A 72 9.66 -15.50 3.40
CA LYS A 72 8.20 -15.26 3.33
C LYS A 72 7.89 -14.05 2.48
N THR A 73 7.20 -14.26 1.38
CA THR A 73 6.99 -13.23 0.36
C THR A 73 5.52 -12.91 0.14
N VAL A 74 5.25 -11.68 -0.33
CA VAL A 74 3.91 -11.29 -0.82
C VAL A 74 3.50 -12.16 -2.02
N MET A 75 4.47 -12.67 -2.80
CA MET A 75 4.22 -13.61 -3.90
C MET A 75 3.54 -14.89 -3.39
N GLU A 76 4.09 -15.52 -2.35
CA GLU A 76 3.53 -16.75 -1.78
C GLU A 76 2.11 -16.53 -1.27
N VAL A 77 1.86 -15.38 -0.62
CA VAL A 77 0.52 -14.98 -0.20
C VAL A 77 -0.39 -14.82 -1.41
N ALA A 78 0.01 -14.05 -2.42
CA ALA A 78 -0.77 -13.83 -3.64
C ALA A 78 -1.15 -15.15 -4.33
N GLN A 79 -0.21 -16.09 -4.43
CA GLN A 79 -0.43 -17.42 -4.99
C GLN A 79 -1.43 -18.24 -4.17
N LYS A 80 -1.27 -18.29 -2.84
CA LYS A 80 -2.18 -19.02 -1.94
C LYS A 80 -3.60 -18.47 -1.98
N LEU A 81 -3.75 -17.17 -2.23
CA LEU A 81 -5.04 -16.49 -2.37
C LEU A 81 -5.64 -16.61 -3.79
N GLY A 82 -4.91 -17.20 -4.75
CA GLY A 82 -5.36 -17.37 -6.12
C GLY A 82 -5.35 -16.07 -6.94
N VAL A 83 -4.53 -15.09 -6.57
CA VAL A 83 -4.37 -13.82 -7.32
C VAL A 83 -3.86 -14.13 -8.72
N ARG A 84 -4.44 -13.49 -9.75
CA ARG A 84 -4.00 -13.68 -11.14
C ARG A 84 -2.94 -12.68 -11.54
N THR A 85 -3.00 -11.46 -11.03
CA THR A 85 -2.09 -10.39 -11.41
C THR A 85 -1.51 -9.72 -10.17
N LEU A 86 -0.19 -9.69 -10.06
CA LEU A 86 0.55 -8.96 -9.04
C LEU A 86 1.28 -7.78 -9.69
N LEU A 87 1.06 -6.57 -9.17
CA LEU A 87 1.76 -5.35 -9.58
C LEU A 87 2.70 -4.97 -8.44
N GLN A 88 4.01 -5.06 -8.65
CA GLN A 88 5.03 -4.68 -7.67
C GLN A 88 5.52 -3.28 -7.98
N VAL A 89 5.45 -2.37 -7.01
CA VAL A 89 5.72 -0.94 -7.21
C VAL A 89 6.64 -0.42 -6.13
N ASP A 90 7.85 0.01 -6.50
CA ASP A 90 8.77 0.70 -5.60
C ASP A 90 9.51 1.81 -6.34
N HIS A 91 9.85 2.88 -5.66
CA HIS A 91 10.71 3.93 -6.19
C HIS A 91 12.20 3.52 -6.20
N ASP A 92 12.60 2.59 -5.34
CA ASP A 92 13.98 2.13 -5.21
C ASP A 92 14.26 0.96 -6.15
N ALA A 93 14.99 1.24 -7.24
CA ALA A 93 15.42 0.24 -8.19
C ALA A 93 16.30 -0.87 -7.56
N GLY A 94 17.03 -0.56 -6.49
CA GLY A 94 17.83 -1.54 -5.74
C GLY A 94 16.97 -2.55 -5.00
N VAL A 95 15.82 -2.13 -4.45
CA VAL A 95 14.83 -3.04 -3.86
C VAL A 95 14.24 -3.94 -4.93
N LEU A 96 13.90 -3.39 -6.11
CA LEU A 96 13.31 -4.17 -7.19
C LEU A 96 14.32 -5.15 -7.82
N GLY A 97 15.59 -4.76 -7.94
CA GLY A 97 16.69 -5.59 -8.39
C GLY A 97 16.48 -6.21 -9.78
N GLU A 98 16.86 -7.48 -9.94
CA GLU A 98 16.74 -8.23 -11.21
C GLU A 98 15.30 -8.32 -11.74
N ARG A 99 14.29 -8.06 -10.89
CA ARG A 99 12.88 -8.02 -11.33
C ARG A 99 12.60 -6.89 -12.33
N LEU A 100 13.49 -5.90 -12.44
CA LEU A 100 13.42 -4.85 -13.46
C LEU A 100 13.93 -5.30 -14.83
N GLU A 101 14.79 -6.32 -14.90
CA GLU A 101 15.25 -6.90 -16.18
C GLU A 101 14.14 -7.72 -16.84
N HIS A 102 13.26 -8.29 -16.02
CA HIS A 102 12.07 -9.03 -16.43
C HIS A 102 10.81 -8.41 -15.82
N PRO A 103 10.43 -7.19 -16.26
CA PRO A 103 9.38 -6.41 -15.64
C PRO A 103 7.99 -7.03 -15.86
N VAL A 104 7.84 -7.98 -16.79
CA VAL A 104 6.65 -8.79 -16.95
C VAL A 104 7.07 -10.25 -16.93
N ARG A 105 6.54 -11.02 -15.98
CA ARG A 105 6.84 -12.46 -15.83
C ARG A 105 5.65 -13.23 -15.30
N THR A 106 5.70 -14.55 -15.39
CA THR A 106 4.67 -15.43 -14.81
C THR A 106 5.32 -16.36 -13.80
N VAL A 107 4.76 -16.41 -12.59
CA VAL A 107 5.21 -17.30 -11.51
C VAL A 107 4.01 -18.15 -11.11
N GLU A 108 4.06 -19.44 -11.44
CA GLU A 108 3.04 -20.44 -11.10
C GLU A 108 1.60 -19.98 -11.41
N GLY A 109 1.39 -19.39 -12.59
CA GLY A 109 0.08 -18.92 -13.05
C GLY A 109 -0.30 -17.50 -12.62
N THR A 110 0.49 -16.85 -11.77
CA THR A 110 0.36 -15.42 -11.44
C THR A 110 1.19 -14.59 -12.40
N THR A 111 0.57 -13.67 -13.13
CA THR A 111 1.30 -12.68 -13.94
C THR A 111 1.77 -11.54 -13.06
N VAL A 112 3.05 -11.21 -13.13
CA VAL A 112 3.70 -10.20 -12.30
C VAL A 112 4.18 -9.07 -13.18
N TYR A 113 3.85 -7.84 -12.81
CA TYR A 113 4.37 -6.63 -13.42
C TYR A 113 5.19 -5.86 -12.38
N THR A 114 6.40 -5.47 -12.73
CA THR A 114 7.29 -4.68 -11.87
C THR A 114 7.35 -3.25 -12.39
N HIS A 115 7.14 -2.27 -11.51
CA HIS A 115 7.17 -0.85 -11.83
C HIS A 115 8.15 -0.13 -10.89
N CYS A 116 9.16 0.51 -11.47
CA CYS A 116 10.03 1.45 -10.75
C CYS A 116 9.35 2.83 -10.77
N ALA A 117 8.62 3.19 -9.72
CA ALA A 117 7.90 4.45 -9.62
C ALA A 117 7.56 4.77 -8.16
N ASP A 118 7.43 6.06 -7.86
CA ASP A 118 6.79 6.47 -6.61
C ASP A 118 5.32 5.99 -6.58
N VAL A 119 4.82 5.66 -5.40
CA VAL A 119 3.46 5.13 -5.23
C VAL A 119 2.40 6.11 -5.72
N LEU A 120 2.55 7.41 -5.46
CA LEU A 120 1.61 8.42 -5.89
C LEU A 120 1.64 8.58 -7.41
N GLU A 121 2.82 8.56 -8.02
CA GLU A 121 2.96 8.58 -9.48
C GLU A 121 2.28 7.37 -10.13
N PHE A 122 2.50 6.17 -9.56
CA PHE A 122 1.91 4.94 -10.04
C PHE A 122 0.39 4.98 -9.94
N LEU A 123 -0.15 5.33 -8.77
CA LEU A 123 -1.59 5.40 -8.55
C LEU A 123 -2.25 6.44 -9.45
N ALA A 124 -1.64 7.61 -9.65
CA ALA A 124 -2.14 8.66 -10.55
C ALA A 124 -2.35 8.18 -11.99
N LYS A 125 -1.54 7.21 -12.44
CA LYS A 125 -1.64 6.58 -13.77
C LYS A 125 -2.54 5.33 -13.77
N LEU A 126 -2.83 4.77 -12.59
CA LEU A 126 -3.64 3.58 -12.45
C LEU A 126 -5.13 3.92 -12.74
N PRO A 127 -5.79 3.21 -13.66
CA PRO A 127 -7.21 3.40 -13.90
C PRO A 127 -8.03 2.86 -12.72
N VAL A 128 -9.23 3.42 -12.56
CA VAL A 128 -10.25 2.88 -11.65
C VAL A 128 -10.46 1.40 -11.94
N ASN A 129 -10.59 0.58 -10.90
CA ASN A 129 -10.90 -0.83 -11.10
C ASN A 129 -12.33 -0.99 -11.66
N THR A 130 -12.48 -1.13 -12.97
CA THR A 130 -13.78 -1.43 -13.59
C THR A 130 -14.00 -2.94 -13.78
N GLY A 131 -13.08 -3.76 -13.26
CA GLY A 131 -13.14 -5.21 -13.40
C GLY A 131 -14.23 -5.84 -12.54
N LYS A 132 -14.70 -7.02 -12.95
CA LYS A 132 -15.56 -7.88 -12.11
C LYS A 132 -14.82 -8.58 -10.97
N ARG A 133 -13.49 -8.48 -10.95
CA ARG A 133 -12.62 -9.15 -9.99
C ARG A 133 -12.06 -8.14 -9.01
N GLY A 134 -11.89 -8.54 -7.76
CA GLY A 134 -11.41 -7.66 -6.70
C GLY A 134 -9.99 -7.17 -6.95
N ARG A 135 -9.70 -5.95 -6.49
CA ARG A 135 -8.35 -5.40 -6.38
C ARG A 135 -7.99 -5.20 -4.92
N ALA A 136 -6.75 -5.53 -4.56
CA ALA A 136 -6.13 -5.09 -3.31
C ALA A 136 -4.97 -4.14 -3.62
N ILE A 137 -4.81 -3.11 -2.80
CA ILE A 137 -3.63 -2.27 -2.73
C ILE A 137 -3.03 -2.46 -1.34
N TYR A 138 -1.86 -3.08 -1.30
CA TYR A 138 -1.12 -3.36 -0.08
C TYR A 138 0.05 -2.38 0.05
N ILE A 139 0.06 -1.59 1.12
CA ILE A 139 1.16 -0.69 1.46
C ILE A 139 1.81 -1.26 2.72
N SER A 140 3.03 -1.76 2.55
CA SER A 140 3.63 -2.65 3.55
C SER A 140 4.29 -1.93 4.71
N GLY A 141 4.63 -0.65 4.61
CA GLY A 141 5.30 0.09 5.70
C GLY A 141 5.79 1.48 5.34
N LEU A 142 5.04 2.21 4.50
CA LEU A 142 5.44 3.53 4.03
C LEU A 142 5.48 4.51 5.21
N GLN A 143 6.65 5.03 5.54
CA GLN A 143 6.86 5.90 6.70
C GLN A 143 7.66 7.16 6.32
N PRO A 144 7.19 8.37 6.65
CA PRO A 144 7.98 9.59 6.51
C PRO A 144 9.28 9.52 7.33
N GLN A 145 10.41 9.99 6.77
CA GLN A 145 11.69 9.97 7.50
C GLN A 145 11.66 10.88 8.74
N ALA A 146 12.01 10.35 9.91
CA ALA A 146 11.93 11.06 11.18
C ALA A 146 12.70 12.40 11.20
N ASP A 147 13.92 12.41 10.68
CA ASP A 147 14.75 13.64 10.63
C ASP A 147 14.15 14.69 9.69
N PHE A 148 13.51 14.26 8.60
CA PHE A 148 12.82 15.15 7.67
C PHE A 148 11.61 15.81 8.34
N CYS A 149 10.86 15.06 9.15
CA CYS A 149 9.70 15.53 9.92
C CYS A 149 10.05 16.44 11.11
N ARG A 150 11.34 16.62 11.47
CA ARG A 150 11.72 17.55 12.55
C ARG A 150 11.47 19.02 12.19
N ASP A 151 11.45 19.34 10.90
CA ASP A 151 11.09 20.68 10.43
C ASP A 151 9.57 20.75 10.17
N PRO A 152 8.82 21.59 10.91
CA PRO A 152 7.38 21.77 10.68
C PRO A 152 7.03 22.23 9.26
N ALA A 153 7.94 22.92 8.56
CA ALA A 153 7.73 23.33 7.17
C ALA A 153 7.71 22.12 6.21
N HIS A 154 8.53 21.09 6.46
CA HIS A 154 8.48 19.85 5.69
C HIS A 154 7.20 19.07 5.97
N VAL A 155 6.77 19.00 7.24
CA VAL A 155 5.53 18.31 7.61
C VAL A 155 4.32 18.96 6.93
N SER A 156 4.16 20.28 7.11
CA SER A 156 3.00 21.01 6.58
C SER A 156 3.05 21.23 5.07
N GLY A 157 4.24 21.39 4.49
CA GLY A 157 4.43 21.71 3.07
C GLY A 157 4.61 20.50 2.14
N VAL A 158 5.01 19.34 2.67
CA VAL A 158 5.32 18.15 1.85
C VAL A 158 4.61 16.90 2.37
N VAL A 159 4.87 16.48 3.61
CA VAL A 159 4.39 15.19 4.14
C VAL A 159 2.87 15.15 4.20
N VAL A 160 2.25 16.16 4.81
CA VAL A 160 0.78 16.25 4.94
C VAL A 160 0.09 16.27 3.57
N PRO A 161 0.49 17.16 2.62
CA PRO A 161 -0.07 17.13 1.27
C PRO A 161 0.16 15.80 0.52
N TYR A 162 1.33 15.18 0.66
CA TYR A 162 1.63 13.90 0.01
C TYR A 162 0.66 12.82 0.49
N LEU A 163 0.47 12.68 1.81
CA LEU A 163 -0.43 11.66 2.37
C LEU A 163 -1.89 11.92 1.98
N GLN A 164 -2.33 13.19 1.97
CA GLN A 164 -3.67 13.55 1.50
C GLN A 164 -3.88 13.19 0.02
N ALA A 165 -2.86 13.43 -0.81
CA ALA A 165 -2.87 13.02 -2.21
C ALA A 165 -2.92 11.50 -2.35
N LEU A 166 -2.13 10.76 -1.56
CA LEU A 166 -2.15 9.30 -1.53
C LEU A 166 -3.54 8.76 -1.20
N TYR A 167 -4.21 9.25 -0.14
CA TYR A 167 -5.56 8.80 0.20
C TYR A 167 -6.60 9.15 -0.86
N SER A 168 -6.48 10.33 -1.48
CA SER A 168 -7.35 10.73 -2.59
C SER A 168 -7.19 9.82 -3.79
N GLU A 169 -5.95 9.43 -4.12
CA GLU A 169 -5.67 8.52 -5.21
C GLU A 169 -6.12 7.08 -4.90
N LEU A 170 -5.92 6.61 -3.67
CA LEU A 170 -6.48 5.32 -3.21
C LEU A 170 -8.00 5.28 -3.39
N GLU A 171 -8.71 6.34 -3.00
CA GLU A 171 -10.15 6.44 -3.24
C GLU A 171 -10.50 6.46 -4.73
N ARG A 172 -9.77 7.25 -5.53
CA ARG A 172 -10.06 7.40 -6.96
C ARG A 172 -9.90 6.08 -7.70
N VAL A 173 -8.83 5.33 -7.45
CA VAL A 173 -8.52 4.10 -8.20
C VAL A 173 -9.35 2.89 -7.74
N SER A 174 -9.94 2.96 -6.56
CA SER A 174 -10.69 1.86 -5.95
C SER A 174 -12.16 1.90 -6.34
N ALA A 175 -12.68 0.77 -6.81
CA ALA A 175 -14.12 0.54 -6.92
C ALA A 175 -14.69 0.01 -5.60
N ALA A 176 -16.02 0.01 -5.47
CA ALA A 176 -16.69 -0.61 -4.33
C ALA A 176 -16.22 -2.07 -4.17
N LYS A 177 -15.91 -2.46 -2.92
CA LYS A 177 -15.33 -3.76 -2.54
C LYS A 177 -13.84 -3.97 -2.82
N ASP A 178 -13.14 -3.02 -3.43
CA ASP A 178 -11.68 -3.06 -3.46
C ASP A 178 -11.12 -2.87 -2.04
N LEU A 179 -9.92 -3.41 -1.84
CA LEU A 179 -9.27 -3.48 -0.55
C LEU A 179 -8.03 -2.58 -0.52
N VAL A 180 -7.84 -1.87 0.60
CA VAL A 180 -6.56 -1.29 1.01
C VAL A 180 -6.08 -2.08 2.22
N ILE A 181 -4.87 -2.62 2.14
CA ILE A 181 -4.25 -3.42 3.19
C ILE A 181 -3.05 -2.65 3.69
N LEU A 182 -3.00 -2.38 4.99
CA LEU A 182 -1.88 -1.67 5.63
C LEU A 182 -1.28 -2.55 6.71
N ASN A 183 0.04 -2.60 6.79
CA ASN A 183 0.69 -3.04 8.02
C ASN A 183 0.88 -1.87 8.97
N GLU A 184 0.73 -2.13 10.27
CA GLU A 184 0.86 -1.17 11.37
C GLU A 184 0.42 0.24 10.96
N ALA A 185 -0.85 0.45 10.61
CA ALA A 185 -1.25 1.63 9.83
C ALA A 185 -0.78 2.98 10.41
N ALA A 186 -0.58 3.08 11.73
CA ALA A 186 0.04 4.24 12.37
C ALA A 186 1.37 4.67 11.73
N VAL A 187 2.14 3.76 11.11
CA VAL A 187 3.44 4.09 10.50
C VAL A 187 3.36 5.07 9.32
N LEU A 188 2.24 5.11 8.60
CA LEU A 188 2.01 6.11 7.54
C LEU A 188 1.98 7.54 8.09
N GLY A 189 1.55 7.70 9.35
CA GLY A 189 1.50 8.98 10.05
C GLY A 189 2.62 9.18 11.07
N SER A 190 3.57 8.24 11.18
CA SER A 190 4.65 8.33 12.16
C SER A 190 5.40 9.66 12.04
N HIS A 191 5.76 10.22 13.20
CA HIS A 191 6.46 11.50 13.34
C HIS A 191 5.65 12.74 12.94
N ILE A 192 4.36 12.59 12.63
CA ILE A 192 3.41 13.68 12.47
C ILE A 192 2.64 13.84 13.78
N ASP A 193 2.46 15.07 14.22
CA ASP A 193 1.63 15.37 15.38
C ASP A 193 0.14 15.17 15.03
N GLU A 194 -0.46 14.10 15.56
CA GLU A 194 -1.88 13.79 15.37
C GLU A 194 -2.82 14.78 16.06
N GLU A 195 -2.37 15.53 17.07
CA GLU A 195 -3.18 16.61 17.65
C GLU A 195 -3.33 17.76 16.64
N GLN A 196 -2.28 18.03 15.86
CA GLN A 196 -2.28 19.05 14.82
C GLN A 196 -2.92 18.56 13.51
N TYR A 197 -2.70 17.30 13.14
CA TYR A 197 -3.16 16.71 11.87
C TYR A 197 -3.96 15.42 12.08
N PRO A 198 -5.10 15.46 12.81
CA PRO A 198 -5.84 14.26 13.18
C PRO A 198 -6.40 13.49 11.99
N THR A 199 -6.61 14.17 10.85
CA THR A 199 -7.16 13.54 9.65
C THR A 199 -6.14 12.71 8.87
N LEU A 200 -4.87 12.67 9.28
CA LEU A 200 -3.83 11.90 8.59
C LEU A 200 -3.68 10.47 9.09
N HIS A 201 -4.11 10.15 10.31
CA HIS A 201 -4.07 8.77 10.77
C HIS A 201 -4.94 7.91 9.83
N PRO A 202 -4.46 6.78 9.27
CA PRO A 202 -5.21 6.06 8.21
C PRO A 202 -6.60 5.59 8.63
N ALA A 203 -6.80 5.26 9.91
CA ALA A 203 -8.13 4.90 10.42
C ALA A 203 -9.16 6.04 10.33
N ILE A 204 -8.71 7.29 10.25
CA ILE A 204 -9.56 8.47 10.06
C ILE A 204 -9.57 8.85 8.57
N ALA A 205 -8.40 8.93 7.94
CA ALA A 205 -8.24 9.33 6.55
C ALA A 205 -9.03 8.41 5.61
N LEU A 206 -8.83 7.09 5.70
CA LEU A 206 -9.49 6.14 4.81
C LEU A 206 -11.01 6.15 5.01
N VAL A 207 -11.50 6.38 6.23
CA VAL A 207 -12.94 6.53 6.50
C VAL A 207 -13.50 7.80 5.84
N ALA A 208 -12.78 8.92 5.91
CA ALA A 208 -13.15 10.14 5.19
C ALA A 208 -13.18 9.96 3.67
N HIS A 209 -12.38 9.01 3.16
CA HIS A 209 -12.30 8.58 1.76
C HIS A 209 -13.18 7.35 1.44
N HIS A 210 -14.27 7.15 2.18
CA HIS A 210 -15.29 6.10 1.96
C HIS A 210 -14.77 4.66 2.01
N PHE A 211 -13.75 4.40 2.82
CA PHE A 211 -13.37 3.03 3.19
C PHE A 211 -13.88 2.67 4.58
N CYS A 212 -14.05 1.37 4.81
CA CYS A 212 -14.46 0.82 6.10
C CYS A 212 -13.47 -0.24 6.55
N CYS A 213 -12.94 -0.14 7.77
CA CYS A 213 -12.10 -1.18 8.34
C CYS A 213 -12.93 -2.46 8.54
N ARG A 214 -12.59 -3.53 7.83
CA ARG A 214 -13.31 -4.81 7.86
C ARG A 214 -12.66 -5.80 8.81
N ARG A 215 -11.33 -5.80 8.86
CA ARG A 215 -10.55 -6.78 9.61
C ARG A 215 -9.31 -6.12 10.18
N THR A 216 -8.97 -6.53 11.38
CA THR A 216 -7.73 -6.20 12.06
C THR A 216 -7.15 -7.50 12.59
N CYS A 217 -5.92 -7.81 12.21
CA CYS A 217 -5.16 -8.93 12.77
C CYS A 217 -4.86 -8.66 14.26
N PRO A 218 -4.74 -9.70 15.11
CA PRO A 218 -4.24 -9.55 16.47
C PRO A 218 -2.98 -8.67 16.52
N HIS A 219 -2.93 -7.76 17.50
CA HIS A 219 -1.88 -6.73 17.65
C HIS A 219 -1.86 -5.60 16.61
N ASN A 220 -2.96 -5.37 15.87
CA ASN A 220 -3.12 -4.27 14.90
C ASN A 220 -2.04 -4.24 13.79
N LYS A 221 -1.35 -5.36 13.57
CA LYS A 221 -0.23 -5.41 12.63
C LYS A 221 -0.63 -5.40 11.17
N VAL A 222 -1.82 -5.89 10.85
CA VAL A 222 -2.40 -5.88 9.50
C VAL A 222 -3.83 -5.43 9.60
N GLN A 223 -4.19 -4.40 8.84
CA GLN A 223 -5.54 -3.84 8.77
C GLN A 223 -6.03 -3.87 7.33
N VAL A 224 -7.29 -4.29 7.15
CA VAL A 224 -7.93 -4.35 5.84
C VAL A 224 -9.12 -3.42 5.79
N PHE A 225 -9.04 -2.46 4.89
CA PHE A 225 -10.06 -1.46 4.61
C PHE A 225 -10.75 -1.81 3.29
N GLU A 226 -12.08 -1.84 3.27
CA GLU A 226 -12.88 -2.12 2.07
C GLU A 226 -13.56 -0.83 1.60
N LYS A 227 -13.48 -0.52 0.30
CA LYS A 227 -14.19 0.60 -0.31
C LYS A 227 -15.71 0.34 -0.27
N LEU A 228 -16.46 1.32 0.23
CA LEU A 228 -17.93 1.25 0.37
C LEU A 228 -18.67 1.44 -0.96
#